data_AF-A0A9E5J3I6-F1
#
_entry.id   AF-A0A9E5J3I6-F1
#
_cell.length_a   1.000
_cell.length_b   1.000
_cell.length_c   1.000
_cell.angle_alpha   90.00
_cell.angle_beta   90.00
_cell.angle_gamma   90.00
#
_symmetry.space_group_name_H-M   'P 1'
#
loop_
_entity.id
_entity.type
_entity.pdbx_description
1 polymer ?
#
loop_
_entity_poly.entity_id
_entity_poly.type
_entity_poly.pdbx_seq_one_letter_code
_entity_poly.pdbx_strand_id
1 'polypeptide(L)'
;DIGTVTITQSGGTTFSSTVNAATIAITDSADAASITFSGNVTAGTSLTVAAGTGAYNVIFNGSSNSIAGTTTFSNTGTVTLAGTTAFTGGVTATAPSSRTINGTVTAAGTGVINFGTVSITGDSTIGGTSTGQITLGAATLSDGVTLTVGAGAGTPISLSTVTGTASGTASNLTINTTGTVTVSGAVGTDIGTVTITQSGGTTFSSTVNAATVTLTNTTGTITFSGALIQLFPVVHLEILF
;
A
#
# COMPACT_ATOMS: atom_id res chain seq x y z
N ASP A 1 16.95 23.28 5.80
CA ASP A 1 15.93 22.54 6.55
C ASP A 1 15.17 23.54 7.41
N ILE A 2 13.85 23.64 7.25
CA ILE A 2 13.02 24.47 8.12
C ILE A 2 12.57 23.61 9.31
N GLY A 3 12.66 24.14 10.53
CA GLY A 3 12.43 23.32 11.73
C GLY A 3 11.06 22.64 11.78
N THR A 4 9.98 23.40 11.61
CA THR A 4 8.62 22.82 11.62
C THR A 4 7.70 23.55 10.65
N VAL A 5 6.95 22.78 9.86
CA VAL A 5 5.79 23.24 9.10
C VAL A 5 4.54 22.80 9.85
N THR A 6 3.72 23.74 10.31
CA THR A 6 2.44 23.46 10.96
C THR A 6 1.30 23.91 10.06
N ILE A 7 0.37 23.01 9.77
CA ILE A 7 -0.85 23.27 8.99
C ILE A 7 -2.04 23.07 9.93
N THR A 8 -2.73 24.16 10.23
CA THR A 8 -3.87 24.19 11.15
C THR A 8 -4.98 25.08 10.58
N GLN A 9 -6.23 24.63 10.67
CA GLN A 9 -7.44 25.38 10.28
C GLN A 9 -7.31 26.05 8.89
N SER A 10 -6.63 25.39 7.94
CA SER A 10 -6.18 26.06 6.72
C SER A 10 -7.26 26.28 5.66
N GLY A 11 -8.41 25.60 5.76
CA GLY A 11 -9.41 25.59 4.69
C GLY A 11 -8.94 24.86 3.42
N GLY A 12 -7.82 24.12 3.50
CA GLY A 12 -7.09 23.57 2.37
C GLY A 12 -5.75 24.28 2.15
N THR A 13 -4.76 23.60 1.59
CA THR A 13 -3.44 24.16 1.33
C THR A 13 -2.77 23.41 0.18
N THR A 14 -2.09 24.12 -0.72
CA THR A 14 -1.26 23.50 -1.76
C THR A 14 0.17 24.01 -1.67
N PHE A 15 1.10 23.08 -1.44
CA PHE A 15 2.53 23.31 -1.59
C PHE A 15 2.95 22.94 -3.01
N SER A 16 3.09 23.95 -3.87
CA SER A 16 3.42 23.74 -5.30
C SER A 16 4.84 23.24 -5.56
N SER A 17 5.75 23.45 -4.60
CA SER A 17 7.18 23.10 -4.70
C SER A 17 7.59 22.15 -3.58
N THR A 18 8.85 21.71 -3.61
CA THR A 18 9.44 20.84 -2.59
C THR A 18 9.26 21.42 -1.17
N VAL A 19 8.80 20.58 -0.24
CA VAL A 19 8.78 20.87 1.20
C VAL A 19 9.89 20.07 1.87
N ASN A 20 10.84 20.76 2.49
CA ASN A 20 11.96 20.14 3.20
C ASN A 20 12.03 20.69 4.63
N ALA A 21 11.48 19.94 5.57
CA ALA A 21 11.35 20.33 6.98
C ALA A 21 11.80 19.20 7.92
N ALA A 22 12.23 19.53 9.14
CA ALA A 22 12.51 18.51 10.14
C ALA A 22 11.21 17.86 10.61
N THR A 23 10.18 18.66 10.89
CA THR A 23 8.83 18.17 11.24
C THR A 23 7.76 18.80 10.37
N ILE A 24 6.80 17.99 9.94
CA ILE A 24 5.55 18.45 9.33
C ILE A 24 4.41 18.02 10.24
N ALA A 25 3.64 18.98 10.74
CA ALA A 25 2.50 18.76 11.61
C ALA A 25 1.22 19.26 10.94
N ILE A 26 0.33 18.33 10.59
CA ILE A 26 -1.01 18.63 10.10
C ILE A 26 -1.98 18.38 11.25
N THR A 27 -2.58 19.44 11.78
CA THR A 27 -3.46 19.35 12.96
C THR A 27 -4.94 19.49 12.62
N ASP A 28 -5.28 20.29 11.60
CA ASP A 28 -6.67 20.52 11.22
C ASP A 28 -6.79 21.20 9.84
N SER A 29 -7.88 20.95 9.14
CA SER A 29 -8.33 21.66 7.94
C SER A 29 -9.85 21.52 7.81
N ALA A 30 -10.48 22.34 6.96
CA ALA A 30 -11.92 22.29 6.74
C ALA A 30 -12.39 20.94 6.17
N ASP A 31 -13.66 20.61 6.40
CA ASP A 31 -14.29 19.40 5.90
C ASP A 31 -14.15 19.27 4.37
N ALA A 32 -13.79 18.06 3.92
CA ALA A 32 -13.47 17.73 2.52
C ALA A 32 -12.36 18.57 1.84
N ALA A 33 -11.73 19.53 2.53
CA ALA A 33 -10.65 20.32 1.98
C ALA A 33 -9.36 19.49 1.86
N SER A 34 -8.48 19.88 0.93
CA SER A 34 -7.28 19.13 0.62
C SER A 34 -6.01 19.86 1.07
N ILE A 35 -5.13 19.11 1.72
CA ILE A 35 -3.73 19.49 1.92
C ILE A 35 -2.90 18.73 0.89
N THR A 36 -2.40 19.47 -0.11
CA THR A 36 -1.72 18.92 -1.27
C THR A 36 -0.25 19.29 -1.26
N PHE A 37 0.61 18.28 -1.29
CA PHE A 37 2.04 18.43 -1.59
C PHE A 37 2.26 18.05 -3.05
N SER A 38 2.34 19.07 -3.93
CA SER A 38 2.56 18.86 -5.36
C SER A 38 4.01 18.49 -5.68
N GLY A 39 4.96 19.05 -4.92
CA GLY A 39 6.37 18.70 -5.00
C GLY A 39 6.78 17.59 -4.02
N ASN A 40 8.07 17.24 -4.05
CA ASN A 40 8.65 16.26 -3.14
C ASN A 40 8.57 16.72 -1.67
N VAL A 41 8.37 15.78 -0.77
CA VAL A 41 8.35 16.04 0.67
C VAL A 41 9.52 15.36 1.35
N THR A 42 10.28 16.11 2.15
CA THR A 42 11.22 15.57 3.13
C THR A 42 10.77 16.02 4.52
N ALA A 43 10.41 15.06 5.35
CA ALA A 43 10.18 15.23 6.79
C ALA A 43 11.31 14.51 7.53
N GLY A 44 12.34 15.26 7.95
CA GLY A 44 13.61 14.69 8.44
C GLY A 44 13.52 13.98 9.80
N THR A 45 12.48 14.25 10.58
CA THR A 45 12.24 13.65 11.90
C THR A 45 10.86 13.02 12.00
N SER A 46 9.79 13.75 11.67
CA SER A 46 8.42 13.23 11.81
C SER A 46 7.41 13.91 10.90
N LEU A 47 6.36 13.16 10.55
CA LEU A 47 5.11 13.65 10.01
C LEU A 47 3.97 13.25 10.96
N THR A 48 3.24 14.21 11.50
CA THR A 48 2.05 13.96 12.32
C THR A 48 0.81 14.45 11.60
N VAL A 49 -0.21 13.60 11.49
CA VAL A 49 -1.50 13.96 10.88
C VAL A 49 -2.62 13.63 11.87
N ALA A 50 -3.17 14.67 12.50
CA ALA A 50 -4.26 14.53 13.46
C ALA A 50 -5.60 14.24 12.76
N ALA A 51 -6.65 13.99 13.55
CA ALA A 51 -8.01 13.88 13.00
C ALA A 51 -8.56 15.25 12.59
N GLY A 52 -8.18 16.31 13.32
CA GLY A 52 -8.79 17.62 13.19
C GLY A 52 -10.28 17.62 13.55
N THR A 53 -10.98 18.62 13.06
CA THR A 53 -12.43 18.80 13.20
C THR A 53 -13.20 18.51 11.91
N GLY A 54 -12.55 18.65 10.74
CA GLY A 54 -13.11 18.30 9.44
C GLY A 54 -12.52 17.01 8.85
N ALA A 55 -13.26 16.33 7.97
CA ALA A 55 -12.76 15.16 7.24
C ALA A 55 -11.89 15.57 6.05
N TYR A 56 -10.75 16.21 6.33
CA TYR A 56 -9.85 16.72 5.30
C TYR A 56 -9.01 15.62 4.64
N ASN A 57 -8.56 15.91 3.43
CA ASN A 57 -7.73 15.03 2.61
C ASN A 57 -6.25 15.39 2.72
N VAL A 58 -5.39 14.39 2.62
CA VAL A 58 -3.93 14.60 2.51
C VAL A 58 -3.42 13.94 1.24
N ILE A 59 -2.75 14.71 0.38
CA ILE A 59 -2.30 14.27 -0.94
C ILE A 59 -0.80 14.50 -1.08
N PHE A 60 -0.06 13.43 -1.39
CA PHE A 60 1.34 13.48 -1.79
C PHE A 60 1.45 13.13 -3.27
N ASN A 61 1.83 14.11 -4.09
CA ASN A 61 2.03 13.94 -5.54
C ASN A 61 3.51 13.98 -5.94
N GLY A 62 4.41 14.32 -5.00
CA GLY A 62 5.84 14.33 -5.24
C GLY A 62 6.34 12.97 -5.73
N SER A 63 7.24 12.97 -6.71
CA SER A 63 7.78 11.74 -7.29
C SER A 63 8.61 10.94 -6.28
N SER A 64 9.23 11.62 -5.31
CA SER A 64 9.99 11.01 -4.23
C SER A 64 9.78 11.77 -2.91
N ASN A 65 9.15 11.12 -1.95
CA ASN A 65 8.88 11.63 -0.62
C ASN A 65 9.65 10.77 0.41
N SER A 66 10.32 11.43 1.35
CA SER A 66 11.09 10.79 2.43
C SER A 66 10.57 11.29 3.77
N ILE A 67 9.96 10.39 4.52
CA ILE A 67 9.34 10.67 5.81
C ILE A 67 10.03 9.81 6.86
N ALA A 68 10.79 10.47 7.72
CA ALA A 68 11.39 9.84 8.88
C ALA A 68 10.35 9.64 10.00
N GLY A 69 10.70 8.78 10.96
CA GLY A 69 9.82 8.44 12.07
C GLY A 69 8.62 7.60 11.65
N THR A 70 7.79 7.28 12.64
CA THR A 70 6.50 6.61 12.45
C THR A 70 5.43 7.62 12.09
N THR A 71 4.64 7.36 11.05
CA THR A 71 3.52 8.24 10.66
C THR A 71 2.20 7.56 10.97
N THR A 72 1.28 8.29 11.62
CA THR A 72 -0.13 7.89 11.71
C THR A 72 -1.00 8.95 11.03
N PHE A 73 -1.77 8.52 10.03
CA PHE A 73 -2.83 9.32 9.42
C PHE A 73 -4.11 9.13 10.23
N SER A 74 -4.43 10.12 11.06
CA SER A 74 -5.68 10.14 11.83
C SER A 74 -6.80 10.93 11.15
N ASN A 75 -6.53 11.60 10.03
CA ASN A 75 -7.53 12.34 9.28
C ASN A 75 -8.61 11.38 8.76
N THR A 76 -9.87 11.81 8.78
CA THR A 76 -11.02 10.96 8.44
C THR A 76 -11.46 11.11 6.98
N GLY A 77 -10.93 12.09 6.26
CA GLY A 77 -11.08 12.22 4.81
C GLY A 77 -10.29 11.16 4.05
N THR A 78 -9.70 11.51 2.91
CA THR A 78 -8.91 10.59 2.09
C THR A 78 -7.41 10.81 2.25
N VAL A 79 -6.62 9.79 1.92
CA VAL A 79 -5.18 9.91 1.73
C VAL A 79 -4.82 9.46 0.32
N THR A 80 -4.05 10.26 -0.41
CA THR A 80 -3.51 9.91 -1.72
C THR A 80 -1.98 9.89 -1.66
N LEU A 81 -1.38 8.76 -2.05
CA LEU A 81 0.05 8.57 -2.17
C LEU A 81 0.38 8.23 -3.62
N ALA A 82 0.83 9.24 -4.37
CA ALA A 82 1.35 9.07 -5.72
C ALA A 82 2.89 9.16 -5.72
N GLY A 83 3.52 8.55 -6.71
CA GLY A 83 4.98 8.47 -6.78
C GLY A 83 5.57 7.52 -5.73
N THR A 84 6.78 7.79 -5.26
CA THR A 84 7.42 7.00 -4.19
C THR A 84 7.34 7.73 -2.86
N THR A 85 6.84 7.08 -1.82
CA THR A 85 6.83 7.61 -0.45
C THR A 85 7.44 6.60 0.51
N ALA A 86 8.61 6.95 1.06
CA ALA A 86 9.31 6.16 2.06
C ALA A 86 8.94 6.62 3.47
N PHE A 87 8.15 5.83 4.19
CA PHE A 87 7.88 5.99 5.62
C PHE A 87 8.88 5.15 6.41
N THR A 88 10.06 5.70 6.68
CA THR A 88 11.19 4.94 7.21
C THR A 88 10.85 4.22 8.52
N GLY A 89 10.11 4.87 9.43
CA GLY A 89 9.65 4.25 10.68
C GLY A 89 8.34 3.48 10.57
N GLY A 90 7.72 3.42 9.39
CA GLY A 90 6.42 2.81 9.15
C GLY A 90 5.27 3.82 9.09
N VAL A 91 4.12 3.34 8.63
CA VAL A 91 2.90 4.12 8.42
C VAL A 91 1.66 3.34 8.86
N THR A 92 0.77 4.01 9.58
CA THR A 92 -0.60 3.54 9.83
C THR A 92 -1.58 4.56 9.27
N ALA A 93 -2.51 4.12 8.43
CA ALA A 93 -3.58 4.95 7.91
C ALA A 93 -4.85 4.10 7.87
N THR A 94 -5.46 3.84 9.02
CA THR A 94 -6.72 3.08 9.14
C THR A 94 -7.93 3.99 9.37
N ALA A 95 -7.72 5.20 9.90
CA ALA A 95 -8.76 6.21 10.10
C ALA A 95 -9.29 6.86 8.80
N PRO A 96 -8.47 7.09 7.74
CA PRO A 96 -8.98 7.65 6.50
C PRO A 96 -10.06 6.76 5.88
N SER A 97 -11.08 7.38 5.31
CA SER A 97 -12.18 6.69 4.61
C SER A 97 -11.70 5.86 3.41
N SER A 98 -10.63 6.31 2.74
CA SER A 98 -9.95 5.58 1.67
C SER A 98 -8.48 6.01 1.55
N ARG A 99 -7.66 5.10 1.01
CA ARG A 99 -6.27 5.34 0.62
C ARG A 99 -6.14 5.09 -0.89
N THR A 100 -5.78 6.10 -1.67
CA THR A 100 -5.46 5.93 -3.09
C THR A 100 -3.96 5.82 -3.26
N ILE A 101 -3.48 4.72 -3.84
CA ILE A 101 -2.06 4.46 -4.09
C ILE A 101 -1.82 4.40 -5.60
N ASN A 102 -0.85 5.18 -6.06
CA ASN A 102 -0.36 5.18 -7.43
C ASN A 102 1.16 5.31 -7.41
N GLY A 103 1.83 4.20 -7.11
CA GLY A 103 3.28 4.12 -7.02
C GLY A 103 3.76 3.31 -5.82
N THR A 104 4.90 3.70 -5.26
CA THR A 104 5.61 2.89 -4.26
C THR A 104 5.46 3.46 -2.86
N VAL A 105 5.04 2.64 -1.91
CA VAL A 105 5.07 2.93 -0.47
C VAL A 105 6.06 1.99 0.19
N THR A 106 7.05 2.54 0.89
CA THR A 106 8.06 1.73 1.59
C THR A 106 8.13 2.02 3.08
N ALA A 107 8.58 1.01 3.82
CA ALA A 107 9.12 1.14 5.17
C ALA A 107 10.49 0.46 5.27
N ALA A 108 11.22 0.70 6.36
CA ALA A 108 12.51 0.08 6.64
C ALA A 108 12.58 -0.50 8.07
N GLY A 109 13.62 -1.29 8.34
CA GLY A 109 13.88 -1.84 9.68
C GLY A 109 12.73 -2.73 10.16
N THR A 110 12.02 -2.27 11.19
CA THR A 110 10.82 -2.94 11.75
C THR A 110 9.55 -2.13 11.56
N GLY A 111 9.58 -1.08 10.73
CA GLY A 111 8.44 -0.21 10.48
C GLY A 111 7.29 -0.96 9.82
N VAL A 112 6.09 -0.84 10.38
CA VAL A 112 4.89 -1.50 9.83
C VAL A 112 4.28 -0.65 8.72
N ILE A 113 3.57 -1.29 7.78
CA ILE A 113 2.66 -0.60 6.87
C ILE A 113 1.25 -1.13 7.15
N ASN A 114 0.38 -0.30 7.70
CA ASN A 114 -0.97 -0.71 8.06
C ASN A 114 -2.00 0.23 7.44
N PHE A 115 -2.63 -0.22 6.37
CA PHE A 115 -3.72 0.47 5.69
C PHE A 115 -5.02 -0.32 5.87
N GLY A 116 -6.14 0.39 6.01
CA GLY A 116 -7.45 -0.25 5.82
C GLY A 116 -7.71 -0.52 4.33
N THR A 117 -8.94 -0.32 3.85
CA THR A 117 -9.26 -0.28 2.42
C THR A 117 -8.28 0.57 1.59
N VAL A 118 -7.86 0.05 0.43
CA VAL A 118 -6.96 0.74 -0.51
C VAL A 118 -7.54 0.67 -1.93
N SER A 119 -7.38 1.75 -2.68
CA SER A 119 -7.64 1.83 -4.11
C SER A 119 -6.30 1.95 -4.83
N ILE A 120 -6.00 0.99 -5.71
CA ILE A 120 -4.78 0.95 -6.51
C ILE A 120 -5.13 1.47 -7.89
N THR A 121 -4.67 2.69 -8.19
CA THR A 121 -5.02 3.42 -9.42
C THR A 121 -3.90 3.45 -10.46
N GLY A 122 -2.74 2.89 -10.12
CA GLY A 122 -1.62 2.64 -11.02
C GLY A 122 -0.75 1.52 -10.47
N ASP A 123 0.24 1.08 -11.24
CA ASP A 123 1.19 0.06 -10.80
C ASP A 123 1.83 0.48 -9.49
N SER A 124 1.64 -0.36 -8.46
CA SER A 124 1.97 0.02 -7.09
C SER A 124 2.75 -1.07 -6.39
N THR A 125 3.72 -0.65 -5.58
CA THR A 125 4.49 -1.54 -4.71
C THR A 125 4.33 -1.08 -3.27
N ILE A 126 3.85 -1.96 -2.39
CA ILE A 126 3.76 -1.70 -0.95
C ILE A 126 4.72 -2.65 -0.26
N GLY A 127 5.85 -2.15 0.23
CA GLY A 127 6.93 -3.01 0.73
C GLY A 127 8.16 -2.25 1.20
N GLY A 128 9.31 -2.58 0.62
CA GLY A 128 10.61 -2.05 1.01
C GLY A 128 11.45 -3.07 1.78
N THR A 129 12.42 -2.57 2.55
CA THR A 129 13.37 -3.40 3.29
C THR A 129 12.92 -3.73 4.72
N SER A 130 11.74 -3.27 5.12
CA SER A 130 11.19 -3.55 6.44
C SER A 130 10.86 -5.02 6.65
N THR A 131 11.10 -5.50 7.86
CA THR A 131 10.62 -6.79 8.37
C THR A 131 9.33 -6.64 9.21
N GLY A 132 8.87 -5.41 9.44
CA GLY A 132 7.60 -5.12 10.09
C GLY A 132 6.40 -5.52 9.22
N GLN A 133 5.29 -5.91 9.84
CA GLN A 133 4.11 -6.41 9.14
C GLN A 133 3.53 -5.40 8.13
N ILE A 134 3.15 -5.91 6.96
CA ILE A 134 2.28 -5.20 6.01
C ILE A 134 0.86 -5.71 6.18
N THR A 135 -0.07 -4.81 6.48
CA THR A 135 -1.51 -5.10 6.56
C THR A 135 -2.24 -4.19 5.60
N LEU A 136 -3.01 -4.78 4.68
CA LEU A 136 -3.95 -4.08 3.82
C LEU A 136 -5.36 -4.61 4.09
N GLY A 137 -6.32 -3.71 4.22
CA GLY A 137 -7.74 -4.04 4.15
C GLY A 137 -8.15 -4.46 2.73
N ALA A 138 -9.41 -4.26 2.37
CA ALA A 138 -9.87 -4.57 1.01
C ALA A 138 -9.11 -3.72 -0.01
N ALA A 139 -8.45 -4.37 -0.97
CA ALA A 139 -7.76 -3.72 -2.07
C ALA A 139 -8.60 -3.81 -3.34
N THR A 140 -8.89 -2.66 -3.96
CA THR A 140 -9.55 -2.57 -5.26
C THR A 140 -8.57 -2.03 -6.29
N LEU A 141 -8.36 -2.77 -7.37
CA LEU A 141 -7.42 -2.46 -8.43
C LEU A 141 -8.19 -1.93 -9.66
N SER A 142 -7.71 -0.83 -10.22
CA SER A 142 -8.17 -0.34 -11.51
C SER A 142 -7.75 -1.28 -12.64
N ASP A 143 -8.38 -1.15 -13.81
CA ASP A 143 -8.06 -1.98 -14.99
C ASP A 143 -6.56 -1.96 -15.32
N GLY A 144 -5.99 -3.13 -15.58
CA GLY A 144 -4.64 -3.32 -16.08
C GLY A 144 -3.50 -3.02 -15.10
N VAL A 145 -3.79 -2.63 -13.87
CA VAL A 145 -2.75 -2.31 -12.88
C VAL A 145 -2.24 -3.55 -12.15
N THR A 146 -1.00 -3.48 -11.69
CA THR A 146 -0.39 -4.50 -10.82
C THR A 146 -0.19 -3.96 -9.41
N LEU A 147 -0.70 -4.69 -8.42
CA LEU A 147 -0.35 -4.50 -7.02
C LEU A 147 0.75 -5.50 -6.63
N THR A 148 1.92 -5.00 -6.24
CA THR A 148 2.97 -5.79 -5.60
C THR A 148 2.97 -5.54 -4.10
N VAL A 149 2.89 -6.59 -3.28
CA VAL A 149 2.99 -6.50 -1.82
C VAL A 149 4.23 -7.27 -1.34
N GLY A 150 5.09 -6.56 -0.61
CA GLY A 150 6.43 -6.99 -0.27
C GLY A 150 7.48 -6.65 -1.33
N ALA A 151 8.75 -6.80 -0.97
CA ALA A 151 9.89 -6.55 -1.86
C ALA A 151 11.04 -7.55 -1.61
N GLY A 152 10.70 -8.79 -1.22
CA GLY A 152 11.64 -9.89 -0.99
C GLY A 152 12.23 -9.97 0.43
N ALA A 153 12.04 -8.93 1.26
CA ALA A 153 12.38 -8.98 2.68
C ALA A 153 11.51 -10.00 3.43
N GLY A 154 11.91 -10.37 4.66
CA GLY A 154 11.20 -11.31 5.54
C GLY A 154 9.94 -10.73 6.17
N THR A 155 9.15 -9.99 5.39
CA THR A 155 8.02 -9.19 5.85
C THR A 155 6.75 -10.04 5.96
N PRO A 156 6.13 -10.20 7.14
CA PRO A 156 4.81 -10.82 7.21
C PRO A 156 3.77 -9.96 6.49
N ILE A 157 2.87 -10.58 5.73
CA ILE A 157 1.82 -9.87 4.97
C ILE A 157 0.44 -10.40 5.37
N SER A 158 -0.48 -9.49 5.66
CA SER A 158 -1.90 -9.77 5.87
C SER A 158 -2.75 -8.97 4.88
N LEU A 159 -3.49 -9.66 4.02
CA LEU A 159 -4.43 -9.08 3.06
C LEU A 159 -5.86 -9.50 3.39
N SER A 160 -6.83 -8.62 3.11
CA SER A 160 -8.25 -8.95 3.10
C SER A 160 -8.65 -9.46 1.70
N THR A 161 -9.60 -8.81 1.03
CA THR A 161 -9.95 -9.09 -0.37
C THR A 161 -9.02 -8.34 -1.31
N VAL A 162 -8.69 -8.93 -2.45
CA VAL A 162 -8.03 -8.25 -3.56
C VAL A 162 -8.90 -8.40 -4.80
N THR A 163 -9.49 -7.30 -5.24
CA THR A 163 -10.46 -7.29 -6.34
C THR A 163 -9.97 -6.43 -7.49
N GLY A 164 -9.93 -6.96 -8.71
CA GLY A 164 -9.83 -6.14 -9.92
C GLY A 164 -11.15 -5.43 -10.21
N THR A 165 -11.16 -4.68 -11.31
CA THR A 165 -12.35 -3.99 -11.82
C THR A 165 -12.92 -4.80 -12.99
N ALA A 166 -14.23 -5.06 -12.97
CA ALA A 166 -14.84 -5.95 -13.94
C ALA A 166 -14.95 -5.31 -15.32
N SER A 167 -14.62 -6.07 -16.36
CA SER A 167 -14.63 -5.66 -17.76
C SER A 167 -13.49 -4.70 -18.07
N GLY A 168 -12.54 -5.13 -18.89
CA GLY A 168 -11.40 -4.30 -19.26
C GLY A 168 -10.15 -5.13 -19.39
N THR A 169 -9.00 -4.50 -19.12
CA THR A 169 -7.74 -5.22 -18.99
C THR A 169 -7.66 -5.78 -17.58
N ALA A 170 -7.41 -7.09 -17.45
CA ALA A 170 -7.32 -7.73 -16.15
C ALA A 170 -6.17 -7.14 -15.29
N SER A 171 -6.43 -6.93 -14.01
CA SER A 171 -5.43 -6.46 -13.03
C SER A 171 -4.58 -7.63 -12.51
N ASN A 172 -3.48 -7.34 -11.81
CA ASN A 172 -2.56 -8.38 -11.33
C ASN A 172 -2.18 -8.19 -9.85
N LEU A 173 -1.92 -9.30 -9.17
CA LEU A 173 -1.40 -9.33 -7.81
C LEU A 173 -0.04 -10.03 -7.78
N THR A 174 0.96 -9.40 -7.20
CA THR A 174 2.24 -10.02 -6.88
C THR A 174 2.48 -10.00 -5.37
N ILE A 175 2.83 -11.13 -4.80
CA ILE A 175 3.25 -11.30 -3.42
C ILE A 175 4.74 -11.67 -3.45
N ASN A 176 5.58 -10.81 -2.88
CA ASN A 176 7.04 -10.98 -2.89
C ASN A 176 7.61 -10.78 -1.49
N THR A 177 7.73 -11.86 -0.71
CA THR A 177 8.24 -11.78 0.67
C THR A 177 8.78 -13.12 1.13
N THR A 178 9.89 -13.14 1.85
CA THR A 178 10.36 -14.35 2.55
C THR A 178 9.65 -14.59 3.88
N GLY A 179 8.76 -13.69 4.30
CA GLY A 179 7.86 -13.88 5.44
C GLY A 179 6.62 -14.71 5.09
N THR A 180 5.78 -14.96 6.10
CA THR A 180 4.50 -15.65 5.93
C THR A 180 3.42 -14.69 5.45
N VAL A 181 2.51 -15.18 4.60
CA VAL A 181 1.41 -14.40 4.03
C VAL A 181 0.07 -15.05 4.36
N THR A 182 -0.89 -14.22 4.78
CA THR A 182 -2.30 -14.61 4.91
C THR A 182 -3.15 -13.70 4.04
N VAL A 183 -3.94 -14.29 3.15
CA VAL A 183 -4.99 -13.62 2.38
C VAL A 183 -6.32 -14.16 2.90
N SER A 184 -6.98 -13.35 3.71
CA SER A 184 -8.19 -13.74 4.44
C SER A 184 -9.46 -13.65 3.57
N GLY A 185 -9.47 -12.75 2.58
CA GLY A 185 -10.58 -12.57 1.64
C GLY A 185 -10.34 -13.21 0.28
N ALA A 186 -11.34 -13.10 -0.60
CA ALA A 186 -11.22 -13.59 -1.96
C ALA A 186 -10.23 -12.75 -2.79
N VAL A 187 -9.54 -13.41 -3.72
CA VAL A 187 -8.77 -12.77 -4.79
C VAL A 187 -9.51 -13.04 -6.09
N GLY A 188 -9.95 -12.00 -6.79
CA GLY A 188 -10.67 -12.19 -8.04
C GLY A 188 -11.33 -10.94 -8.57
N THR A 189 -12.37 -11.13 -9.39
CA THR A 189 -12.92 -10.10 -10.28
C THR A 189 -11.84 -9.60 -11.22
N ASP A 190 -11.79 -10.17 -12.43
CA ASP A 190 -10.89 -9.73 -13.51
C ASP A 190 -9.41 -9.65 -13.09
N ILE A 191 -8.93 -10.67 -12.38
CA ILE A 191 -7.50 -10.84 -12.06
C ILE A 191 -6.87 -11.73 -13.14
N GLY A 192 -5.87 -11.18 -13.83
CA GLY A 192 -5.11 -11.89 -14.86
C GLY A 192 -4.13 -12.84 -14.20
N THR A 193 -3.20 -12.30 -13.41
CA THR A 193 -2.17 -13.09 -12.75
C THR A 193 -2.13 -12.87 -11.24
N VAL A 194 -1.96 -13.97 -10.52
CA VAL A 194 -1.49 -13.97 -9.13
C VAL A 194 -0.11 -14.58 -9.12
N THR A 195 0.91 -13.78 -8.83
CA THR A 195 2.30 -14.25 -8.70
C THR A 195 2.68 -14.32 -7.24
N ILE A 196 3.21 -15.46 -6.81
CA ILE A 196 3.75 -15.67 -5.48
C ILE A 196 5.23 -16.00 -5.65
N THR A 197 6.10 -15.11 -5.17
CA THR A 197 7.54 -15.24 -5.32
C THR A 197 8.27 -15.08 -3.99
N GLN A 198 9.41 -15.77 -3.85
CA GLN A 198 10.27 -15.73 -2.67
C GLN A 198 9.55 -16.11 -1.36
N SER A 199 8.38 -16.77 -1.43
CA SER A 199 7.46 -16.91 -0.30
C SER A 199 8.00 -17.80 0.83
N GLY A 200 7.96 -17.30 2.07
CA GLY A 200 8.13 -18.09 3.30
C GLY A 200 6.90 -18.92 3.69
N GLY A 201 5.85 -18.89 2.86
CA GLY A 201 4.58 -19.57 3.05
C GLY A 201 3.42 -18.62 2.82
N THR A 202 2.36 -19.07 2.14
CA THR A 202 1.19 -18.24 1.82
C THR A 202 -0.08 -19.05 2.04
N THR A 203 -1.06 -18.50 2.74
CA THR A 203 -2.39 -19.10 2.90
C THR A 203 -3.45 -18.18 2.29
N PHE A 204 -4.13 -18.67 1.26
CA PHE A 204 -5.39 -18.11 0.77
C PHE A 204 -6.54 -18.80 1.50
N SER A 205 -7.30 -18.03 2.28
CA SER A 205 -8.39 -18.56 3.12
C SER A 205 -9.73 -18.62 2.39
N SER A 206 -9.81 -18.01 1.20
CA SER A 206 -11.02 -17.92 0.37
C SER A 206 -10.70 -18.23 -1.10
N THR A 207 -11.69 -18.06 -1.97
CA THR A 207 -11.56 -18.32 -3.41
C THR A 207 -10.49 -17.44 -4.04
N VAL A 208 -9.68 -18.06 -4.90
CA VAL A 208 -8.76 -17.39 -5.82
C VAL A 208 -9.25 -17.63 -7.23
N ASN A 209 -9.75 -16.58 -7.88
CA ASN A 209 -10.22 -16.57 -9.25
C ASN A 209 -9.32 -15.66 -10.08
N ALA A 210 -8.35 -16.26 -10.78
CA ALA A 210 -7.39 -15.55 -11.62
C ALA A 210 -7.12 -16.35 -12.88
N ALA A 211 -6.78 -15.70 -14.01
CA ALA A 211 -6.50 -16.44 -15.25
C ALA A 211 -5.31 -17.40 -15.07
N THR A 212 -4.25 -16.95 -14.39
CA THR A 212 -3.03 -17.71 -14.08
C THR A 212 -2.59 -17.49 -12.63
N VAL A 213 -2.12 -18.55 -11.97
CA VAL A 213 -1.40 -18.43 -10.69
C VAL A 213 0.01 -19.00 -10.84
N THR A 214 1.01 -18.15 -10.61
CA THR A 214 2.44 -18.46 -10.77
C THR A 214 3.10 -18.54 -9.40
N LEU A 215 3.83 -19.64 -9.14
CA LEU A 215 4.59 -19.85 -7.92
C LEU A 215 6.07 -20.00 -8.32
N THR A 216 6.94 -19.16 -7.78
CA THR A 216 8.38 -19.21 -8.08
C THR A 216 9.20 -18.94 -6.83
N ASN A 217 10.33 -19.65 -6.66
CA ASN A 217 11.24 -19.49 -5.52
C ASN A 217 10.54 -19.51 -4.14
N THR A 218 9.48 -20.29 -3.97
CA THR A 218 8.77 -20.43 -2.70
C THR A 218 9.43 -21.50 -1.82
N THR A 219 9.75 -21.16 -0.58
CA THR A 219 10.35 -22.11 0.39
C THR A 219 9.34 -22.63 1.40
N GLY A 220 8.27 -21.87 1.67
CA GLY A 220 7.18 -22.30 2.55
C GLY A 220 5.97 -22.88 1.80
N THR A 221 5.08 -23.51 2.54
CA THR A 221 3.84 -24.10 2.00
C THR A 221 2.90 -23.03 1.45
N ILE A 222 2.37 -23.27 0.25
CA ILE A 222 1.29 -22.47 -0.34
C ILE A 222 -0.02 -23.25 -0.18
N THR A 223 -0.97 -22.67 0.55
CA THR A 223 -2.26 -23.29 0.88
C THR A 223 -3.40 -22.52 0.25
N PHE A 224 -4.26 -23.21 -0.51
CA PHE A 224 -5.56 -22.71 -0.96
C PHE A 224 -6.65 -23.42 -0.16
N SER A 225 -7.24 -22.73 0.81
CA SER A 225 -8.31 -23.28 1.66
C SER A 225 -9.69 -23.18 1.00
N GLY A 226 -9.84 -22.23 0.07
CA GLY A 226 -11.01 -22.08 -0.80
C GLY A 226 -10.78 -22.65 -2.20
N ALA A 227 -11.73 -22.39 -3.10
CA ALA A 227 -11.61 -22.82 -4.49
C ALA A 227 -10.49 -22.07 -5.24
N LEU A 228 -9.73 -22.78 -6.05
CA LEU A 228 -8.81 -22.21 -7.03
C LEU A 228 -9.45 -22.32 -8.42
N ILE A 229 -9.77 -21.18 -9.03
CA ILE A 229 -10.38 -21.07 -10.35
C ILE A 229 -9.36 -20.44 -11.30
N GLN A 230 -9.01 -21.17 -12.36
CA GLN A 230 -8.05 -20.73 -13.39
C GLN A 230 -8.67 -20.84 -14.77
N LEU A 231 -8.38 -19.88 -15.65
CA LEU A 231 -8.85 -19.89 -17.04
C LEU A 231 -7.91 -20.72 -17.94
N PHE A 232 -6.63 -20.78 -17.59
CA PHE A 232 -5.64 -21.63 -18.25
C PHE A 232 -4.85 -22.43 -17.19
N PRO A 233 -4.97 -23.77 -17.16
CA PRO A 233 -4.27 -24.59 -16.18
C PRO A 233 -2.80 -24.76 -16.59
N VAL A 234 -1.97 -23.77 -16.28
CA VAL A 234 -0.51 -23.96 -16.22
C VAL A 234 -0.04 -23.41 -14.88
N VAL A 235 -0.08 -24.26 -13.86
CA VAL A 235 0.76 -24.05 -12.68
C VAL A 235 2.19 -24.29 -13.16
N HIS A 236 2.89 -23.22 -13.59
CA HIS A 236 4.32 -23.31 -13.84
C HIS A 236 5.02 -23.36 -12.48
N LEU A 237 5.18 -24.57 -11.95
CA LEU A 237 5.99 -24.83 -10.78
C LEU A 237 7.44 -24.92 -11.25
N GLU A 238 8.14 -23.79 -11.28
CA GLU A 238 9.59 -23.79 -11.52
C GLU A 238 10.29 -24.11 -10.19
N ILE A 239 10.59 -25.40 -9.97
CA ILE A 239 11.48 -25.83 -8.88
C ILE A 239 12.91 -25.66 -9.40
N LEU A 240 13.57 -24.54 -9.08
CA LEU A 240 15.02 -24.47 -9.22
C LEU A 240 15.65 -25.26 -8.07
N PHE A 241 16.36 -26.34 -8.41
CA PHE A 241 17.20 -27.12 -7.50
C PHE A 241 18.50 -26.38 -7.18
#